data_AF-A0AAV1WWK1-F1
#
_entry.id   AF-A0AAV1WWK1-F1
#
_cell.length_a   1.000
_cell.length_b   1.000
_cell.length_c   1.000
_cell.angle_alpha   90.00
_cell.angle_beta   90.00
_cell.angle_gamma   90.00
#
_symmetry.space_group_name_H-M   'P 1'
#
loop_
_entity.id
_entity.type
_entity.pdbx_description
1 polymer ?
#
loop_
_entity_poly.entity_id
_entity_poly.type
_entity_poly.pdbx_seq_one_letter_code
_entity_poly.pdbx_strand_id
1 'polypeptide(L)'
;MDSEGSRKVTTKDALLYLKEIKTVFKEDMEKYEYFLQIMKDFKQNRIDANGVISAANELFKEHDHLLLGLNNFLPRGYPIQLPLRNEQSTEEDFKKKVKARFEEHSHIYESFLDIIKQLEEGKKSTMEAHKEIAALLEGHEDLLQELVHFLPSASGSGSGST
;
A
#
# COMPACT_ATOMS: atom_id res chain seq x y z
N MET A 1 -25.67 27.83 10.60
CA MET A 1 -24.29 27.32 10.70
C MET A 1 -24.40 25.83 10.48
N ASP A 2 -24.17 25.48 9.23
CA ASP A 2 -24.62 24.26 8.57
C ASP A 2 -23.37 23.38 8.55
N SER A 3 -23.29 22.44 9.50
CA SER A 3 -22.10 21.60 9.65
C SER A 3 -22.02 20.59 8.51
N GLU A 4 -21.24 20.95 7.51
CA GLU A 4 -20.62 20.10 6.50
C GLU A 4 -19.86 18.94 7.15
N GLY A 5 -19.96 17.73 6.58
CA GLY A 5 -19.14 16.59 7.05
C GLY A 5 -19.64 15.18 6.72
N SER A 6 -20.70 15.03 5.92
CA SER A 6 -21.03 13.75 5.28
C SER A 6 -21.42 14.05 3.84
N ARG A 7 -20.45 14.02 2.90
CA ARG A 7 -20.78 13.99 1.48
C ARG A 7 -21.58 12.71 1.26
N LYS A 8 -22.91 12.80 1.35
CA LYS A 8 -23.81 11.77 0.85
C LYS A 8 -23.57 11.76 -0.65
N VAL A 9 -22.81 10.78 -1.14
CA VAL A 9 -22.65 10.52 -2.57
C VAL A 9 -24.05 10.58 -3.19
N THR A 10 -24.23 11.53 -4.10
CA THR A 10 -25.54 11.69 -4.74
C THR A 10 -25.64 10.72 -5.90
N THR A 11 -26.86 10.45 -6.37
CA THR A 11 -27.06 9.62 -7.58
C THR A 11 -26.27 10.16 -8.78
N LYS A 12 -26.00 11.47 -8.82
CA LYS A 12 -25.18 12.10 -9.85
C LYS A 12 -23.72 11.66 -9.77
N ASP A 13 -23.13 11.62 -8.57
CA ASP A 13 -21.77 11.12 -8.36
C ASP A 13 -21.63 9.64 -8.73
N ALA A 14 -22.64 8.83 -8.41
CA ALA A 14 -22.67 7.41 -8.80
C ALA A 14 -22.65 7.22 -10.33
N LEU A 15 -23.39 8.07 -11.06
CA LEU A 15 -23.44 8.03 -12.51
C LEU A 15 -22.12 8.51 -13.14
N LEU A 16 -21.48 9.52 -12.57
CA LEU A 16 -20.16 9.97 -13.02
C LEU A 16 -19.10 8.89 -12.82
N TYR A 17 -19.12 8.23 -11.65
CA TYR A 17 -18.20 7.14 -11.34
C TYR A 17 -18.38 5.94 -12.29
N LEU A 18 -19.62 5.53 -12.58
CA LEU A 18 -19.90 4.50 -13.59
C LEU A 18 -19.42 4.89 -14.99
N LYS A 19 -19.57 6.16 -15.36
CA LYS A 19 -19.09 6.67 -16.66
C LYS A 19 -17.57 6.63 -16.75
N GLU A 20 -16.89 6.96 -15.66
CA GLU A 20 -15.43 6.90 -15.56
C GLU A 20 -14.93 5.46 -15.69
N ILE A 21 -15.48 4.52 -14.91
CA ILE A 21 -15.19 3.08 -15.04
C ILE A 21 -15.40 2.62 -16.49
N LYS A 22 -16.53 2.98 -17.10
CA LYS A 22 -16.81 2.60 -18.50
C LYS A 22 -15.79 3.18 -19.50
N THR A 23 -15.22 4.34 -19.18
CA THR A 23 -14.22 5.00 -20.03
C THR A 23 -12.86 4.36 -19.85
N VAL A 24 -12.47 4.07 -18.60
CA VAL A 24 -11.23 3.38 -18.25
C VAL A 24 -11.21 1.96 -18.82
N PHE A 25 -12.28 1.20 -18.61
CA PHE A 25 -12.45 -0.16 -19.14
C PHE A 25 -13.12 -0.20 -20.51
N LYS A 26 -13.00 0.87 -21.31
CA LYS A 26 -13.57 0.90 -22.66
C LYS A 26 -12.92 -0.14 -23.58
N GLU A 27 -11.65 -0.41 -23.36
CA GLU A 27 -10.85 -1.40 -24.09
C GLU A 27 -11.02 -2.81 -23.51
N ASP A 28 -11.27 -2.90 -22.20
CA ASP A 28 -11.51 -4.16 -21.46
C ASP A 28 -12.97 -4.27 -20.99
N MET A 29 -13.91 -4.49 -21.91
CA MET A 29 -15.33 -4.65 -21.54
C MET A 29 -15.56 -5.79 -20.53
N GLU A 30 -14.73 -6.84 -20.54
CA GLU A 30 -14.79 -7.95 -19.57
C GLU A 30 -14.67 -7.46 -18.12
N LYS A 31 -13.78 -6.49 -17.86
CA LYS A 31 -13.60 -5.91 -16.52
C LYS A 31 -14.82 -5.08 -16.12
N TYR A 32 -15.40 -4.32 -17.05
CA TYR A 32 -16.65 -3.58 -16.80
C TYR A 32 -17.82 -4.53 -16.49
N GLU A 33 -17.96 -5.63 -17.24
CA GLU A 33 -18.98 -6.65 -16.98
C GLU A 33 -18.76 -7.34 -15.63
N TYR A 34 -17.51 -7.62 -15.26
CA TYR A 34 -17.17 -8.16 -13.94
C TYR A 34 -17.57 -7.20 -12.81
N PHE A 35 -17.36 -5.89 -12.96
CA PHE A 35 -17.84 -4.88 -11.99
C PHE A 35 -19.37 -4.94 -11.82
N LEU A 36 -20.10 -5.03 -12.92
CA LEU A 36 -21.57 -5.13 -12.89
C LEU A 36 -22.02 -6.42 -12.21
N GLN A 37 -21.30 -7.52 -12.42
CA GLN A 37 -21.56 -8.79 -11.75
C GLN A 37 -21.37 -8.67 -10.23
N ILE A 38 -20.26 -8.06 -9.77
CA ILE A 38 -20.01 -7.79 -8.34
C ILE A 38 -21.16 -6.96 -7.74
N MET A 39 -21.55 -5.87 -8.40
CA MET A 39 -22.67 -5.01 -7.97
C MET A 39 -24.00 -5.79 -7.88
N LYS A 40 -24.23 -6.71 -8.82
CA LYS A 40 -25.42 -7.57 -8.84
C LYS A 40 -25.38 -8.59 -7.71
N ASP A 41 -24.25 -9.23 -7.48
CA ASP A 41 -24.05 -10.18 -6.39
C ASP A 41 -24.21 -9.51 -5.02
N PHE A 42 -23.71 -8.28 -4.86
CA PHE A 42 -23.91 -7.49 -3.64
C PHE A 42 -25.39 -7.17 -3.42
N LYS A 43 -26.09 -6.75 -4.48
CA LYS A 43 -27.54 -6.50 -4.41
C LYS A 43 -28.34 -7.77 -4.09
N GLN A 44 -27.86 -8.93 -4.51
CA GLN A 44 -28.45 -10.24 -4.20
C GLN A 44 -28.06 -10.79 -2.83
N ASN A 45 -27.26 -10.07 -2.03
CA ASN A 45 -26.66 -10.58 -0.79
C ASN A 45 -25.85 -11.88 -1.02
N ARG A 46 -25.31 -12.09 -2.23
CA ARG A 46 -24.37 -13.19 -2.51
C ARG A 46 -22.97 -12.89 -1.99
N ILE A 47 -22.61 -11.61 -1.98
CA ILE A 47 -21.34 -11.12 -1.45
C ILE A 47 -21.60 -10.01 -0.43
N ASP A 48 -20.83 -10.01 0.64
CA ASP A 48 -20.82 -8.95 1.64
C ASP A 48 -19.94 -7.77 1.21
N ALA A 49 -19.93 -6.70 2.00
CA ALA A 49 -19.08 -5.53 1.76
C ALA A 49 -17.60 -5.91 1.56
N ASN A 50 -17.07 -6.88 2.32
CA ASN A 50 -15.71 -7.41 2.11
C ASN A 50 -15.52 -8.09 0.75
N GLY A 51 -16.53 -8.81 0.24
CA GLY A 51 -16.46 -9.43 -1.08
C GLY A 51 -16.42 -8.38 -2.19
N VAL A 52 -17.22 -7.31 -2.07
CA VAL A 52 -17.17 -6.16 -2.98
C VAL A 52 -15.80 -5.49 -2.94
N ILE A 53 -15.25 -5.26 -1.74
CA ILE A 53 -13.93 -4.65 -1.56
C ILE A 53 -12.86 -5.50 -2.23
N SER A 54 -12.83 -6.81 -1.96
CA SER A 54 -11.80 -7.70 -2.50
C SER A 54 -11.85 -7.79 -4.02
N ALA A 55 -13.06 -7.89 -4.58
CA ALA A 55 -13.24 -7.95 -6.03
C ALA A 55 -12.96 -6.61 -6.71
N ALA A 56 -13.32 -5.49 -6.08
CA ALA A 56 -12.94 -4.15 -6.54
C ALA A 56 -11.42 -3.93 -6.48
N ASN A 57 -10.76 -4.46 -5.44
CA ASN A 57 -9.31 -4.41 -5.27
C ASN A 57 -8.60 -5.06 -6.46
N GLU A 58 -9.04 -6.25 -6.85
CA GLU A 58 -8.49 -6.96 -8.01
C GLU A 58 -8.82 -6.27 -9.34
N LEU A 59 -10.04 -5.74 -9.46
CA LEU A 59 -10.51 -5.12 -10.70
C LEU A 59 -9.85 -3.77 -10.97
N PHE A 60 -9.72 -2.94 -9.93
CA PHE A 60 -9.15 -1.60 -10.01
C PHE A 60 -7.69 -1.56 -9.52
N LYS A 61 -6.99 -2.70 -9.45
CA LYS A 61 -5.59 -2.79 -8.99
C LYS A 61 -4.60 -1.95 -9.80
N GLU A 62 -4.96 -1.56 -11.01
CA GLU A 62 -4.17 -0.70 -11.91
C GLU A 62 -4.67 0.75 -11.92
N HIS A 63 -5.73 1.03 -11.16
CA HIS A 63 -6.46 2.30 -11.17
C HIS A 63 -6.86 2.69 -9.74
N ASP A 64 -5.89 3.13 -8.96
CA ASP A 64 -6.06 3.50 -7.55
C ASP A 64 -7.13 4.59 -7.34
N HIS A 65 -7.29 5.51 -8.30
CA HIS A 65 -8.31 6.56 -8.29
C HIS A 65 -9.73 5.99 -8.31
N LEU A 66 -9.97 4.89 -9.04
CA LEU A 66 -11.25 4.20 -9.02
C LEU A 66 -11.45 3.52 -7.67
N LEU A 67 -10.44 2.78 -7.19
CA LEU A 67 -10.54 2.08 -5.91
C LEU A 67 -10.86 3.03 -4.74
N LEU A 68 -10.19 4.18 -4.68
CA LEU A 68 -10.45 5.24 -3.71
C LEU A 68 -11.81 5.91 -3.92
N GLY A 69 -12.25 6.08 -5.17
CA GLY A 69 -13.59 6.58 -5.49
C GLY A 69 -14.69 5.68 -4.94
N LEU A 70 -14.48 4.36 -4.93
CA LEU A 70 -15.42 3.40 -4.36
C LEU A 70 -15.58 3.57 -2.84
N ASN A 71 -14.57 4.11 -2.16
CA ASN A 71 -14.59 4.38 -0.71
C ASN A 71 -15.66 5.43 -0.32
N ASN A 72 -16.03 6.33 -1.24
CA ASN A 72 -17.15 7.25 -1.00
C ASN A 72 -18.51 6.54 -0.98
N PHE A 73 -18.65 5.43 -1.70
CA PHE A 73 -19.91 4.67 -1.81
C PHE A 73 -20.09 3.64 -0.70
N LEU A 74 -19.05 3.40 0.11
CA LEU A 74 -19.11 2.47 1.22
C LEU A 74 -19.38 3.19 2.54
N PRO A 75 -20.14 2.58 3.46
CA PRO A 75 -20.30 3.11 4.81
C PRO A 75 -18.96 3.10 5.55
N ARG A 76 -18.75 4.07 6.46
CA ARG A 76 -17.48 4.32 7.19
C ARG A 76 -16.87 3.11 7.94
N GLY A 77 -17.61 2.01 8.10
CA GLY A 77 -17.11 0.77 8.70
C GLY A 77 -16.37 -0.17 7.74
N TYR A 78 -16.36 0.13 6.43
CA TYR A 78 -15.77 -0.73 5.41
C TYR A 78 -14.88 0.07 4.45
N PRO A 79 -13.85 0.77 4.95
CA PRO A 79 -12.99 1.54 4.08
C PRO A 79 -12.20 0.61 3.17
N ILE A 80 -12.21 0.89 1.86
CA ILE A 80 -11.28 0.23 0.96
C ILE A 80 -9.91 0.83 1.22
N GLN A 81 -8.98 -0.01 1.65
CA GLN A 81 -7.57 0.31 1.66
C GLN A 81 -6.99 -0.14 0.32
N LEU A 82 -6.30 0.78 -0.36
CA LEU A 82 -5.47 0.41 -1.49
C LEU A 82 -4.55 -0.73 -1.05
N PRO A 83 -4.40 -1.81 -1.83
CA PRO A 83 -3.27 -2.68 -1.60
C PRO A 83 -2.04 -1.77 -1.74
N LEU A 84 -1.08 -1.86 -0.82
CA LEU A 84 0.19 -1.13 -0.92
C LEU A 84 0.91 -1.62 -2.19
N ARG A 85 0.54 -1.09 -3.35
CA ARG A 85 1.17 -1.39 -4.63
C ARG A 85 2.41 -0.52 -4.75
N ASN A 86 3.42 -0.91 -3.97
CA ASN A 86 4.84 -0.75 -4.24
C ASN A 86 5.34 0.61 -4.75
N GLU A 87 5.02 1.72 -4.06
CA GLU A 87 5.81 2.95 -4.27
C GLU A 87 6.11 3.80 -3.03
N GLN A 88 5.71 3.39 -1.83
CA GLN A 88 6.32 3.87 -0.58
C GLN A 88 6.28 2.75 0.44
N SER A 89 7.26 1.86 0.41
CA SER A 89 7.53 0.98 1.53
C SER A 89 7.77 1.85 2.76
N THR A 90 6.82 1.82 3.69
CA THR A 90 6.97 2.52 4.97
C THR A 90 7.96 1.76 5.83
N GLU A 91 8.48 2.41 6.87
CA GLU A 91 9.30 1.76 7.91
C GLU A 91 8.67 0.44 8.40
N GLU A 92 7.35 0.45 8.59
CA GLU A 92 6.61 -0.70 9.08
C GLU A 92 6.56 -1.85 8.06
N ASP A 93 6.49 -1.53 6.76
CA ASP A 93 6.53 -2.53 5.69
C ASP A 93 7.91 -3.19 5.62
N PHE A 94 8.97 -2.38 5.68
CA PHE A 94 10.34 -2.87 5.73
C PHE A 94 10.59 -3.75 6.95
N LYS A 95 10.16 -3.32 8.15
CA LYS A 95 10.23 -4.12 9.39
C LYS A 95 9.48 -5.46 9.25
N LYS A 96 8.31 -5.46 8.64
CA LYS A 96 7.52 -6.69 8.40
C LYS A 96 8.20 -7.63 7.39
N LYS A 97 8.77 -7.09 6.31
CA LYS A 97 9.54 -7.87 5.33
C LYS A 97 10.76 -8.52 5.94
N VAL A 98 11.56 -7.77 6.69
CA VAL A 98 12.72 -8.32 7.42
C VAL A 98 12.24 -9.41 8.39
N LYS A 99 11.18 -9.15 9.17
CA LYS A 99 10.63 -10.15 10.10
C LYS A 99 10.16 -11.43 9.41
N ALA A 100 9.47 -11.32 8.28
CA ALA A 100 8.98 -12.48 7.51
C ALA A 100 10.12 -13.23 6.83
N ARG A 101 11.15 -12.53 6.36
CA ARG A 101 12.32 -13.14 5.71
C ARG A 101 13.19 -13.92 6.69
N PHE A 102 13.32 -13.39 7.91
CA PHE A 102 14.09 -13.98 9.00
C PHE A 102 13.20 -14.60 10.09
N GLU A 103 12.02 -15.13 9.70
CA GLU A 103 11.10 -15.75 10.67
C GLU A 103 11.75 -16.95 11.39
N GLU A 104 12.50 -17.78 10.66
CA GLU A 104 13.31 -18.87 11.24
C GLU A 104 14.53 -18.37 12.03
N HIS A 105 14.99 -17.14 11.79
CA HIS A 105 16.18 -16.56 12.38
C HIS A 105 15.84 -15.35 13.24
N SER A 106 15.06 -15.58 14.30
CA SER A 106 14.62 -14.51 15.23
C SER A 106 15.76 -13.63 15.75
N HIS A 107 16.96 -14.19 15.95
CA HIS A 107 18.15 -13.43 16.37
C HIS A 107 18.60 -12.34 15.38
N ILE A 108 18.34 -12.50 14.08
CA ILE A 108 18.65 -11.49 13.05
C ILE A 108 17.69 -10.30 13.19
N TYR A 109 16.39 -10.58 13.35
CA TYR A 109 15.39 -9.54 13.56
C TYR A 109 15.59 -8.79 14.89
N GLU A 110 15.95 -9.51 15.96
CA GLU A 110 16.30 -8.88 17.25
C GLU A 110 17.53 -7.97 17.13
N SER A 111 18.58 -8.43 16.43
CA SER A 111 19.78 -7.61 16.18
C SER A 111 19.45 -6.37 15.35
N PHE A 112 18.59 -6.50 14.33
CA PHE A 112 18.10 -5.38 13.53
C PHE A 112 17.40 -4.33 14.41
N LEU A 113 16.48 -4.77 15.28
CA LEU A 113 15.76 -3.87 16.19
C LEU A 113 16.71 -3.18 17.18
N ASP A 114 17.71 -3.90 17.68
CA ASP A 114 18.71 -3.32 18.58
C ASP A 114 19.51 -2.20 17.90
N ILE A 115 19.95 -2.41 16.65
CA ILE A 115 20.67 -1.39 15.88
C ILE A 115 19.80 -0.15 15.64
N ILE A 116 18.53 -0.33 15.24
CA ILE A 116 17.58 0.79 15.06
C ILE A 116 17.39 1.54 16.37
N LYS A 117 17.21 0.83 17.48
CA LYS A 117 17.06 1.43 18.80
C LYS A 117 18.31 2.23 19.20
N GLN A 118 19.51 1.70 18.97
CA GLN A 118 20.76 2.41 19.24
C GLN A 118 20.92 3.67 18.37
N LEU A 119 20.43 3.65 17.12
CA LEU A 119 20.41 4.81 16.24
C LEU A 119 19.44 5.89 16.76
N GLU A 120 18.22 5.50 17.18
CA GLU A 120 17.22 6.42 17.76
C GLU A 120 17.68 7.03 19.10
N GLU A 121 18.38 6.25 19.93
CA GLU A 121 19.01 6.72 21.16
C GLU A 121 20.24 7.62 20.91
N GLY A 122 20.68 7.77 19.66
CA GLY A 122 21.89 8.52 19.29
C GLY A 122 23.20 7.87 19.74
N LYS A 123 23.16 6.59 20.12
CA LYS A 123 24.35 5.79 20.50
C LYS A 123 25.16 5.35 19.29
N LYS A 124 24.50 5.17 18.14
CA LYS A 124 25.11 4.80 16.85
C LYS A 124 24.85 5.86 15.79
N SER A 125 25.80 6.01 14.87
CA SER A 125 25.62 6.86 13.68
C SER A 125 24.84 6.14 12.58
N THR A 126 24.11 6.90 11.75
CA THR A 126 23.37 6.35 10.57
C THR A 126 24.26 5.48 9.68
N MET A 127 25.52 5.87 9.48
CA MET A 127 26.49 5.10 8.68
C MET A 127 26.84 3.74 9.30
N GLU A 128 27.01 3.70 10.63
CA GLU A 128 27.29 2.45 11.34
C GLU A 128 26.07 1.54 11.39
N ALA A 129 24.90 2.11 11.69
CA ALA A 129 23.63 1.38 11.70
C ALA A 129 23.35 0.77 10.32
N HIS A 130 23.53 1.54 9.24
CA HIS A 130 23.38 1.05 7.88
C HIS A 130 24.35 -0.11 7.57
N LYS A 131 25.62 -0.01 7.95
CA LYS A 131 26.61 -1.08 7.70
C LYS A 131 26.27 -2.37 8.44
N GLU A 132 25.86 -2.28 9.71
CA GLU A 132 25.49 -3.47 10.48
C GLU A 132 24.18 -4.09 9.99
N ILE A 133 23.19 -3.28 9.67
CA ILE A 133 21.94 -3.78 9.07
C ILE A 133 22.25 -4.42 7.70
N ALA A 134 23.14 -3.83 6.90
CA ALA A 134 23.54 -4.41 5.63
C ALA A 134 24.23 -5.78 5.79
N ALA A 135 25.04 -5.95 6.84
CA ALA A 135 25.66 -7.24 7.15
C ALA A 135 24.63 -8.27 7.67
N LEU A 136 23.62 -7.84 8.43
CA LEU A 136 22.52 -8.72 8.87
C LEU A 136 21.63 -9.17 7.71
N LEU A 137 21.46 -8.31 6.70
CA LEU A 137 20.67 -8.57 5.50
C LEU A 137 21.54 -9.12 4.34
N GLU A 138 22.76 -9.58 4.63
CA GLU A 138 23.67 -10.11 3.61
C GLU A 138 23.03 -11.28 2.86
N GLY A 139 23.04 -11.21 1.52
CA GLY A 139 22.35 -12.17 0.64
C GLY A 139 20.92 -11.79 0.25
N HIS A 140 20.38 -10.67 0.76
CA HIS A 140 19.04 -10.16 0.43
C HIS A 140 19.11 -8.79 -0.26
N GLU A 141 19.38 -8.80 -1.57
CA GLU A 141 19.52 -7.59 -2.38
C GLU A 141 18.26 -6.69 -2.34
N ASP A 142 17.07 -7.28 -2.30
CA ASP A 142 15.80 -6.56 -2.19
C ASP A 142 15.72 -5.72 -0.92
N LEU A 143 16.11 -6.29 0.23
CA LEU A 143 16.10 -5.59 1.51
C LEU A 143 17.23 -4.55 1.60
N LEU A 144 18.38 -4.79 0.97
CA LEU A 144 19.47 -3.83 0.91
C LEU A 144 19.11 -2.59 0.07
N GLN A 145 18.37 -2.76 -1.03
CA GLN A 145 17.87 -1.63 -1.82
C GLN A 145 16.90 -0.77 -1.00
N GLU A 146 15.99 -1.40 -0.26
CA GLU A 146 15.06 -0.68 0.63
C GLU A 146 15.77 -0.02 1.81
N LEU A 147 16.85 -0.63 2.32
CA LEU A 147 17.66 -0.08 3.41
C LEU A 147 18.26 1.29 3.04
N VAL A 148 18.72 1.48 1.81
CA VAL A 148 19.29 2.76 1.34
C VAL A 148 18.21 3.86 1.30
N HIS A 149 16.96 3.47 0.99
CA HIS A 149 15.82 4.38 1.04
C HIS A 149 15.38 4.68 2.48
N PHE A 150 15.49 3.69 3.37
CA PHE A 150 15.09 3.80 4.77
C PHE A 150 16.09 4.60 5.61
N LEU A 151 17.39 4.33 5.42
CA LEU A 151 18.52 5.04 6.02
C LEU A 151 19.45 5.50 4.89
N PRO A 152 19.22 6.68 4.30
CA PRO A 152 20.18 7.25 3.36
C PRO A 152 21.49 7.47 4.12
N SER A 153 22.43 6.54 3.95
CA SER A 153 23.83 6.69 4.38
C SER A 153 24.26 8.08 3.94
N ALA A 154 24.66 8.94 4.87
CA ALA A 154 24.90 10.36 4.65
C ALA A 154 25.98 10.65 3.58
N SER A 155 25.63 10.41 2.32
CA SER A 155 26.36 10.73 1.12
C SER A 155 25.34 11.35 0.20
N GLY A 156 25.10 12.63 0.41
CA GLY A 156 24.77 13.51 -0.70
C GLY A 156 25.91 13.40 -1.70
N SER A 157 25.79 12.46 -2.62
CA SER A 157 26.53 12.51 -3.88
C SER A 157 25.48 12.26 -4.94
N GLY A 158 24.97 13.37 -5.48
CA GLY A 158 24.24 13.32 -6.72
C GLY A 158 25.13 12.64 -7.75
N SER A 159 24.66 11.53 -8.30
CA SER A 159 25.04 11.11 -9.64
C SER A 159 24.10 11.79 -10.62
N GLY A 160 24.28 13.11 -10.75
CA GLY A 160 24.25 13.71 -12.06
C GLY A 160 25.63 13.49 -12.69
N SER A 161 25.66 13.37 -14.02
CA SER A 161 26.85 13.25 -14.88
C SER A 161 27.36 11.80 -15.00
N THR A 162 27.41 11.17 -16.18
CA THR A 162 27.49 11.68 -17.56
C THR A 162 26.80 10.73 -18.53
#